data_AF-A0A2V2PWY0-F1
#
_entry.id   AF-A0A2V2PWY0-F1
#
_cell.length_a   1.000
_cell.length_b   1.000
_cell.length_c   1.000
_cell.angle_alpha   90.00
_cell.angle_beta   90.00
_cell.angle_gamma   90.00
#
_symmetry.space_group_name_H-M   'P 1'
#
loop_
_entity.id
_entity.type
_entity.pdbx_description
1 polymer ?
#
loop_
_entity_poly.entity_id
_entity_poly.type
_entity_poly.pdbx_seq_one_letter_code
_entity_poly.pdbx_strand_id
1 'polypeptide(L)'
;AYGAGPTAGLDRERIRAAALAMAAAGRGRLVLVTDATGETHTGTDPDRHARLAADRAWWQHLVTEVAGHGVTGNTVVTGYSPDLGHRLPESAEAGLLRYLVQRRPTTAADVAATVAFLVSEGCSYLVGETVPVDGGAGLGQIPSLPAGPQPVAAPRPNIPLEPQQFEPVTGQDLLGHTVLVAGASSGIGRAAALHLAGRGADVVLAARRT
;
A
#
# COMPACT_ATOMS: atom_id res chain seq x y z
N ALA A 1 -6.15 -5.68 8.79
CA ALA A 1 -6.52 -6.58 7.69
C ALA A 1 -7.73 -7.35 8.15
N TYR A 2 -8.81 -7.35 7.37
CA TYR A 2 -10.18 -7.58 7.83
C TYR A 2 -10.51 -9.03 8.25
N GLY A 3 -9.72 -9.65 9.13
CA GLY A 3 -9.99 -10.97 9.71
C GLY A 3 -10.02 -12.15 8.73
N ALA A 4 -9.68 -11.94 7.46
CA ALA A 4 -9.46 -13.05 6.53
C ALA A 4 -8.25 -13.86 7.04
N GLY A 5 -8.42 -15.19 7.13
CA GLY A 5 -7.32 -16.12 7.43
C GLY A 5 -6.17 -16.00 6.41
N PRO A 6 -5.11 -16.82 6.52
CA PRO A 6 -3.99 -16.75 5.59
C PRO A 6 -4.47 -17.01 4.16
N THR A 7 -4.72 -15.94 3.41
CA THR A 7 -5.02 -16.02 1.99
C THR A 7 -3.72 -16.43 1.30
N ALA A 8 -3.72 -17.58 0.65
CA ALA A 8 -2.62 -17.96 -0.23
C ALA A 8 -2.38 -16.82 -1.24
N GLY A 9 -1.11 -16.50 -1.52
CA GLY A 9 -0.75 -15.52 -2.54
C GLY A 9 -1.21 -15.96 -3.93
N LEU A 10 -1.04 -15.09 -4.92
CA LEU A 10 -1.37 -15.41 -6.31
C LEU A 10 -0.68 -16.70 -6.80
N ASP A 11 -1.41 -17.54 -7.55
CA ASP A 11 -0.80 -18.62 -8.35
C ASP A 11 -0.14 -18.00 -9.59
N ARG A 12 1.06 -17.44 -9.36
CA ARG A 12 1.82 -16.67 -10.35
C ARG A 12 2.16 -17.48 -11.59
N GLU A 13 2.39 -18.78 -11.45
CA GLU A 13 2.71 -19.67 -12.56
C GLU A 13 1.51 -19.81 -13.50
N ARG A 14 0.33 -20.16 -12.98
CA ARG A 14 -0.89 -20.30 -13.79
C ARG A 14 -1.32 -18.99 -14.42
N ILE A 15 -1.29 -17.90 -13.65
CA ILE A 15 -1.69 -16.57 -14.14
C ILE A 15 -0.78 -16.13 -15.29
N ARG A 16 0.54 -16.28 -15.14
CA ARG A 16 1.49 -15.92 -16.20
C ARG A 16 1.30 -16.78 -17.44
N ALA A 17 1.13 -18.09 -17.30
CA ALA A 17 0.88 -18.98 -18.43
C ALA A 17 -0.38 -18.57 -19.22
N ALA A 18 -1.47 -18.23 -18.53
CA ALA A 18 -2.69 -17.75 -19.17
C ALA A 18 -2.50 -16.41 -19.89
N ALA A 19 -1.82 -15.45 -19.25
CA ALA A 19 -1.53 -14.15 -19.85
C ALA A 19 -0.66 -14.25 -21.12
N LEU A 20 0.36 -15.12 -21.10
CA LEU A 20 1.20 -15.38 -22.27
C LEU A 20 0.41 -16.05 -23.41
N ALA A 21 -0.51 -16.96 -23.10
CA ALA A 21 -1.38 -17.55 -24.12
C ALA A 21 -2.31 -16.51 -24.76
N MET A 22 -2.85 -15.57 -23.97
CA MET A 22 -3.64 -14.44 -24.50
C MET A 22 -2.80 -13.52 -25.39
N ALA A 23 -1.56 -13.22 -24.99
CA ALA A 23 -0.63 -12.42 -25.78
C ALA A 23 -0.29 -13.09 -27.11
N ALA A 24 -0.04 -14.41 -27.10
CA ALA A 24 0.18 -15.19 -28.33
C ALA A 24 -1.05 -15.17 -29.26
N ALA A 25 -2.26 -15.08 -28.70
CA ALA A 25 -3.50 -14.94 -29.47
C ALA A 25 -3.80 -13.50 -29.93
N GLY A 26 -2.98 -12.52 -29.56
CA GLY A 26 -3.13 -11.11 -29.92
C GLY A 26 -4.34 -10.41 -29.29
N ARG A 27 -4.97 -11.03 -28.29
CA ARG A 27 -6.18 -10.50 -27.65
C ARG A 27 -6.31 -10.97 -26.20
N GLY A 28 -6.57 -10.04 -25.29
CA GLY A 28 -6.87 -10.39 -23.90
C GLY A 28 -7.19 -9.17 -23.04
N ARG A 29 -7.81 -9.44 -21.90
CA ARG A 29 -8.08 -8.46 -20.83
C ARG A 29 -7.77 -9.14 -19.50
N LEU A 30 -6.85 -8.57 -18.75
CA LEU A 30 -6.44 -9.05 -17.43
C LEU A 30 -7.03 -8.14 -16.36
N VAL A 31 -7.62 -8.69 -15.31
CA VAL A 31 -8.06 -7.92 -14.15
C VAL A 31 -7.63 -8.61 -12.88
N LEU A 32 -6.86 -7.91 -12.05
CA LEU A 32 -6.55 -8.32 -10.69
C LEU A 32 -7.57 -7.69 -9.75
N VAL A 33 -8.34 -8.51 -9.04
CA VAL A 33 -9.22 -8.05 -7.95
C VAL A 33 -8.50 -8.31 -6.63
N THR A 34 -8.33 -7.29 -5.80
CA THR A 34 -7.57 -7.40 -4.55
C THR A 34 -8.04 -6.39 -3.50
N ASP A 35 -7.81 -6.67 -2.21
CA ASP A 35 -7.96 -5.72 -1.10
C ASP A 35 -6.62 -5.10 -0.68
N ALA A 36 -5.61 -5.18 -1.54
CA ALA A 36 -4.28 -4.62 -1.35
C ALA A 36 -4.28 -3.08 -1.45
N THR A 37 -4.86 -2.41 -0.45
CA THR A 37 -4.83 -0.96 -0.29
C THR A 37 -3.42 -0.50 0.12
N GLY A 38 -3.09 0.77 -0.14
CA GLY A 38 -1.83 1.38 0.29
C GLY A 38 -1.81 1.83 1.76
N GLU A 39 -2.95 1.74 2.44
CA GLU A 39 -3.11 2.22 3.80
C GLU A 39 -2.60 1.19 4.81
N THR A 40 -1.89 1.66 5.82
CA THR A 40 -1.42 0.86 6.95
C THR A 40 -1.95 1.46 8.24
N HIS A 41 -2.31 0.61 9.20
CA HIS A 41 -2.75 1.04 10.52
C HIS A 41 -2.38 -0.05 11.55
N THR A 42 -2.50 0.24 12.84
CA THR A 42 -2.07 -0.67 13.92
C THR A 42 -2.71 -2.06 13.90
N GLY A 43 -3.79 -2.27 13.14
CA GLY A 43 -4.48 -3.54 12.97
C GLY A 43 -4.20 -4.25 11.64
N THR A 44 -3.26 -3.77 10.82
CA THR A 44 -2.84 -4.47 9.61
C THR A 44 -1.82 -5.55 9.93
N ASP A 45 -2.05 -6.76 9.41
CA ASP A 45 -1.04 -7.81 9.39
C ASP A 45 0.08 -7.39 8.41
N PRO A 46 1.30 -7.13 8.89
CA PRO A 46 2.40 -6.64 8.06
C PRO A 46 2.86 -7.68 7.02
N ASP A 47 2.81 -8.97 7.35
CA ASP A 47 3.24 -10.03 6.44
C ASP A 47 2.24 -10.24 5.31
N ARG A 48 0.94 -10.20 5.62
CA ARG A 48 -0.10 -10.20 4.59
C ARG A 48 0.02 -8.97 3.70
N HIS A 49 0.21 -7.78 4.28
CA HIS A 49 0.34 -6.54 3.53
C HIS A 49 1.57 -6.58 2.59
N ALA A 50 2.71 -7.07 3.07
CA ALA A 50 3.91 -7.25 2.26
C ALA A 50 3.68 -8.22 1.09
N ARG A 51 2.98 -9.34 1.32
CA ARG A 51 2.63 -10.30 0.25
C ARG A 51 1.73 -9.68 -0.81
N LEU A 52 0.67 -8.98 -0.39
CA LEU A 52 -0.27 -8.29 -1.27
C LEU A 52 0.42 -7.18 -2.09
N ALA A 53 1.33 -6.43 -1.47
CA ALA A 53 2.16 -5.46 -2.16
C ALA A 53 3.08 -6.12 -3.20
N ALA A 54 3.69 -7.26 -2.86
CA ALA A 54 4.51 -8.03 -3.80
C ALA A 54 3.68 -8.60 -4.96
N ASP A 55 2.46 -9.04 -4.70
CA ASP A 55 1.53 -9.54 -5.73
C ASP A 55 1.09 -8.41 -6.68
N ARG A 56 0.80 -7.21 -6.18
CA ARG A 56 0.53 -6.03 -7.02
C ARG A 56 1.71 -5.65 -7.90
N ALA A 57 2.93 -5.62 -7.33
CA ALA A 57 4.13 -5.30 -8.09
C ALA A 57 4.41 -6.37 -9.17
N TRP A 58 4.28 -7.66 -8.82
CA TRP A 58 4.41 -8.75 -9.77
C TRP A 58 3.37 -8.65 -10.91
N TRP A 59 2.12 -8.33 -10.58
CA TRP A 59 1.06 -8.12 -11.56
C TRP A 59 1.39 -6.99 -12.54
N GLN A 60 1.86 -5.83 -12.05
CA GLN A 60 2.25 -4.72 -12.91
C GLN A 60 3.38 -5.07 -13.89
N HIS A 61 4.33 -5.90 -13.46
CA HIS A 61 5.36 -6.45 -14.35
C HIS A 61 4.77 -7.35 -15.43
N LEU A 62 3.86 -8.27 -15.06
CA LEU A 62 3.18 -9.13 -16.03
C LEU A 62 2.39 -8.32 -17.06
N VAL A 63 1.66 -7.30 -16.62
CA VAL A 63 0.90 -6.41 -17.52
C VAL A 63 1.84 -5.71 -18.50
N THR A 64 2.96 -5.17 -18.02
CA THR A 64 3.99 -4.56 -18.88
C THR A 64 4.53 -5.53 -19.94
N GLU A 65 4.72 -6.80 -19.57
CA GLU A 65 5.21 -7.85 -20.47
C GLU A 65 4.24 -8.13 -21.63
N VAL A 66 2.94 -8.16 -21.36
CA VAL A 66 1.91 -8.58 -22.34
C VAL A 66 1.21 -7.41 -23.06
N ALA A 67 1.32 -6.18 -22.54
CA ALA A 67 0.59 -5.01 -23.04
C ALA A 67 0.76 -4.75 -24.54
N GLY A 68 1.99 -4.91 -25.05
CA GLY A 68 2.31 -4.71 -26.47
C GLY A 68 1.73 -5.76 -27.44
N HIS A 69 1.10 -6.82 -26.92
CA HIS A 69 0.64 -7.98 -27.68
C HIS A 69 -0.90 -8.10 -27.72
N GLY A 70 -1.60 -6.96 -27.71
CA GLY A 70 -3.07 -6.92 -27.78
C GLY A 70 -3.79 -7.33 -26.49
N VAL A 71 -3.06 -7.43 -25.38
CA VAL A 71 -3.61 -7.71 -24.05
C VAL A 71 -3.58 -6.43 -23.23
N THR A 72 -4.68 -6.05 -22.59
CA THR A 72 -4.64 -4.99 -21.57
C THR A 72 -4.74 -5.60 -20.19
N GLY A 73 -4.28 -4.90 -19.16
CA GLY A 73 -4.38 -5.38 -17.79
C GLY A 73 -4.53 -4.25 -16.80
N ASN A 74 -5.49 -4.38 -15.88
CA ASN A 74 -5.78 -3.37 -14.86
C ASN A 74 -6.03 -4.04 -13.49
N THR A 75 -6.10 -3.24 -12.44
CA THR A 75 -6.33 -3.70 -11.07
C THR A 75 -7.59 -3.06 -10.51
N VAL A 76 -8.44 -3.84 -9.87
CA VAL A 76 -9.53 -3.37 -9.03
C VAL A 76 -9.12 -3.56 -7.57
N VAL A 77 -9.04 -2.46 -6.83
CA VAL A 77 -8.80 -2.48 -5.39
C VAL A 77 -10.11 -2.27 -4.67
N THR A 78 -10.47 -3.19 -3.79
CA THR A 78 -11.67 -3.04 -2.97
C THR A 78 -11.33 -2.85 -1.50
N GLY A 79 -12.26 -2.23 -0.77
CA GLY A 79 -12.18 -2.07 0.67
C GLY A 79 -12.73 -3.29 1.39
N TYR A 80 -13.46 -3.05 2.47
CA TYR A 80 -14.10 -4.12 3.22
C TYR A 80 -15.24 -4.77 2.45
N SER A 81 -15.15 -6.09 2.25
CA SER A 81 -16.17 -6.90 1.60
C SER A 81 -16.25 -8.30 2.23
N PRO A 82 -17.39 -8.72 2.79
CA PRO A 82 -17.61 -10.09 3.25
C PRO A 82 -17.42 -11.15 2.15
N ASP A 83 -17.61 -10.79 0.88
CA ASP A 83 -17.44 -11.66 -0.29
C ASP A 83 -15.96 -12.01 -0.55
N LEU A 84 -15.03 -11.17 -0.07
CA LEU A 84 -13.59 -11.48 -0.02
C LEU A 84 -13.17 -12.30 1.20
N GLY A 85 -14.14 -12.81 1.96
CA GLY A 85 -13.88 -13.55 3.20
C GLY A 85 -13.47 -12.64 4.36
N HIS A 86 -13.65 -11.33 4.24
CA HIS A 86 -13.44 -10.41 5.35
C HIS A 86 -14.45 -10.69 6.46
N ARG A 87 -13.97 -10.71 7.70
CA ARG A 87 -14.75 -10.93 8.91
C ARG A 87 -14.28 -9.96 9.97
N LEU A 88 -15.21 -9.20 10.53
CA LEU A 88 -14.99 -8.34 11.67
C LEU A 88 -16.05 -8.64 12.75
N PRO A 89 -15.74 -8.44 14.04
CA PRO A 89 -16.79 -8.35 15.05
C PRO A 89 -17.78 -7.24 14.68
N GLU A 90 -19.06 -7.43 14.98
CA GLU A 90 -20.15 -6.51 14.60
C GLU A 90 -19.87 -5.05 14.99
N SER A 91 -19.31 -4.82 16.19
CA SER A 91 -18.95 -3.47 16.67
C SER A 91 -17.82 -2.82 15.86
N ALA A 92 -16.86 -3.61 15.39
CA ALA A 92 -15.75 -3.16 14.55
C ALA A 92 -16.22 -2.91 13.11
N GLU A 93 -17.09 -3.77 12.58
CA GLU A 93 -17.72 -3.58 11.28
C GLU A 93 -18.57 -2.31 11.25
N ALA A 94 -19.49 -2.15 12.21
CA ALA A 94 -20.26 -0.93 12.36
C ALA A 94 -19.36 0.31 12.55
N GLY A 95 -18.23 0.14 13.24
CA GLY A 95 -17.18 1.14 13.37
C GLY A 95 -16.61 1.59 12.03
N LEU A 96 -16.15 0.64 11.24
CA LEU A 96 -15.59 0.86 9.92
C LEU A 96 -16.60 1.50 8.96
N LEU A 97 -17.83 0.95 8.89
CA LEU A 97 -18.84 1.41 7.95
C LEU A 97 -19.24 2.88 8.17
N ARG A 98 -19.11 3.41 9.39
CA ARG A 98 -19.34 4.84 9.66
C ARG A 98 -18.34 5.76 8.96
N TYR A 99 -17.14 5.26 8.64
CA TYR A 99 -16.10 6.03 7.95
C TYR A 99 -16.10 5.84 6.43
N LEU A 100 -16.82 4.84 5.91
CA LEU A 100 -17.03 4.70 4.47
C LEU A 100 -18.07 5.72 3.99
N VAL A 101 -17.79 6.42 2.89
CA VAL A 101 -18.73 7.39 2.30
C VAL A 101 -20.06 6.73 1.95
N GLN A 102 -20.01 5.52 1.39
CA GLN A 102 -21.21 4.74 1.03
C GLN A 102 -21.86 4.00 2.21
N ARG A 103 -21.21 3.95 3.38
CA ARG A 103 -21.71 3.32 4.63
C ARG A 103 -22.20 1.88 4.50
N ARG A 104 -21.67 1.14 3.52
CA ARG A 104 -21.93 -0.28 3.32
C ARG A 104 -20.65 -0.97 2.84
N PRO A 105 -20.54 -2.30 3.03
CA PRO A 105 -19.46 -3.06 2.42
C PRO A 105 -19.53 -2.99 0.89
N THR A 106 -18.38 -3.15 0.24
CA THR A 106 -18.35 -3.41 -1.20
C THR A 106 -18.94 -4.80 -1.47
N THR A 107 -19.77 -4.91 -2.49
CA THR A 107 -20.38 -6.18 -2.93
C THR A 107 -19.67 -6.74 -4.16
N ALA A 108 -19.82 -8.04 -4.41
CA ALA A 108 -19.38 -8.66 -5.65
C ALA A 108 -19.97 -7.97 -6.90
N ALA A 109 -21.20 -7.44 -6.82
CA ALA A 109 -21.84 -6.72 -7.91
C ALA A 109 -21.15 -5.40 -8.26
N ASP A 110 -20.69 -4.65 -7.25
CA ASP A 110 -19.92 -3.40 -7.46
C ASP A 110 -18.62 -3.70 -8.22
N VAL A 111 -17.89 -4.74 -7.79
CA VAL A 111 -16.65 -5.18 -8.43
C VAL A 111 -16.90 -5.69 -9.85
N ALA A 112 -17.91 -6.54 -10.03
CA ALA A 112 -18.26 -7.12 -11.32
C ALA A 112 -18.61 -6.05 -12.37
N ALA A 113 -19.34 -5.00 -11.97
CA ALA A 113 -19.65 -3.88 -12.85
C ALA A 113 -18.38 -3.14 -13.31
N THR A 114 -17.44 -2.89 -12.40
CA THR A 114 -16.14 -2.27 -12.76
C THR A 114 -15.28 -3.18 -13.64
N VAL A 115 -15.24 -4.48 -13.35
CA VAL A 115 -14.56 -5.46 -14.20
C VAL A 115 -15.15 -5.44 -15.61
N ALA A 116 -16.47 -5.49 -15.74
CA ALA A 116 -17.17 -5.43 -17.03
C ALA A 116 -16.83 -4.16 -17.82
N PHE A 117 -16.75 -3.01 -17.15
CA PHE A 117 -16.27 -1.76 -17.73
C PHE A 117 -14.82 -1.89 -18.24
N LEU A 118 -13.89 -2.32 -17.38
CA LEU A 118 -12.46 -2.42 -17.70
C LEU A 118 -12.15 -3.38 -18.86
N VAL A 119 -12.93 -4.46 -19.02
CA VAL A 119 -12.75 -5.43 -20.11
C VAL A 119 -13.47 -5.04 -21.40
N SER A 120 -14.27 -3.98 -21.40
CA SER A 120 -14.99 -3.50 -22.58
C SER A 120 -14.05 -2.93 -23.65
N GLU A 121 -14.49 -2.91 -24.91
CA GLU A 121 -13.70 -2.38 -26.03
C GLU A 121 -13.39 -0.88 -25.88
N GLY A 122 -14.30 -0.11 -25.26
CA GLY A 122 -14.07 1.31 -24.99
C GLY A 122 -12.94 1.57 -23.99
N CYS A 123 -12.50 0.56 -23.25
CA CYS A 123 -11.40 0.63 -22.29
C CYS A 123 -10.09 0.02 -22.83
N SER A 124 -9.98 -0.20 -24.14
CA SER A 124 -8.78 -0.75 -24.79
C SER A 124 -7.51 0.08 -24.60
N TYR A 125 -7.63 1.34 -24.15
CA TYR A 125 -6.49 2.22 -23.85
C TYR A 125 -6.22 2.40 -22.34
N LEU A 126 -6.98 1.74 -21.47
CA LEU A 126 -6.70 1.67 -20.04
C LEU A 126 -5.78 0.48 -19.76
N VAL A 127 -4.52 0.75 -19.42
CA VAL A 127 -3.50 -0.26 -19.16
C VAL A 127 -2.68 0.11 -17.94
N GLY A 128 -2.51 -0.84 -17.02
CA GLY A 128 -1.72 -0.67 -15.80
C GLY A 128 -2.43 0.08 -14.68
N GLU A 129 -3.68 0.50 -14.90
CA GLU A 129 -4.41 1.34 -13.96
C GLU A 129 -4.90 0.57 -12.73
N THR A 130 -5.06 1.31 -11.63
CA THR A 130 -5.70 0.82 -10.41
C THR A 130 -6.98 1.59 -10.16
N VAL A 131 -8.12 0.90 -10.19
CA VAL A 131 -9.43 1.49 -9.92
C VAL A 131 -9.89 1.11 -8.52
N PRO A 132 -10.05 2.08 -7.60
CA PRO A 132 -10.64 1.83 -6.30
C PRO A 132 -12.16 1.59 -6.41
N VAL A 133 -12.62 0.52 -5.76
CA VAL A 133 -14.03 0.10 -5.61
C VAL A 133 -14.27 -0.21 -4.14
N ASP A 134 -14.13 0.81 -3.30
CA ASP A 134 -14.03 0.72 -1.84
C ASP A 134 -15.12 1.51 -1.09
N GLY A 135 -16.12 2.01 -1.82
CA GLY A 135 -17.19 2.82 -1.23
C GLY A 135 -16.72 4.18 -0.69
N GLY A 136 -15.56 4.67 -1.14
CA GLY A 136 -14.96 5.93 -0.71
C GLY A 136 -14.05 5.81 0.51
N ALA A 137 -13.58 4.60 0.85
CA ALA A 137 -12.66 4.39 1.96
C ALA A 137 -11.39 5.26 1.82
N GLY A 138 -10.78 5.28 0.64
CA GLY A 138 -9.55 6.03 0.35
C GLY A 138 -9.70 7.56 0.33
N LEU A 139 -10.92 8.11 0.43
CA LEU A 139 -11.11 9.56 0.50
C LEU A 139 -10.73 10.13 1.87
N GLY A 140 -10.56 9.27 2.89
CA GLY A 140 -10.10 9.69 4.22
C GLY A 140 -10.98 10.78 4.84
N GLN A 141 -12.30 10.74 4.62
CA GLN A 141 -13.20 11.76 5.15
C GLN A 141 -13.10 11.81 6.67
N ILE A 142 -12.48 12.89 7.17
CA ILE A 142 -12.50 13.23 8.59
C ILE A 142 -13.93 13.71 8.88
N PRO A 143 -14.66 13.08 9.82
CA PRO A 143 -15.96 13.58 10.23
C PRO A 143 -15.84 15.06 10.58
N SER A 144 -16.74 15.90 10.09
CA SER A 144 -16.80 17.29 10.53
C SER A 144 -16.96 17.31 12.04
N LEU A 145 -15.89 17.65 12.75
CA LEU A 145 -16.00 17.91 14.18
C LEU A 145 -16.96 19.09 14.35
N PRO A 146 -17.86 19.07 15.35
CA PRO A 146 -18.67 20.24 15.64
C PRO A 146 -17.71 21.42 15.77
N ALA A 147 -17.95 22.49 15.00
CA ALA A 147 -17.11 23.67 15.05
C ALA A 147 -17.12 24.18 16.49
N GLY A 148 -16.03 23.93 17.21
CA GLY A 148 -15.76 24.63 18.45
C GLY A 148 -15.66 26.13 18.15
N PRO A 149 -15.73 27.00 19.17
CA PRO A 149 -15.38 28.40 18.97
C PRO A 149 -14.04 28.48 18.24
N GLN A 150 -14.03 29.13 17.08
CA GLN A 150 -12.80 29.35 16.30
C GLN A 150 -11.79 30.00 17.25
N PRO A 151 -10.65 29.35 17.55
CA PRO A 151 -9.62 29.99 18.33
C PRO A 151 -9.27 31.29 17.62
N VAL A 152 -9.43 32.43 18.29
CA VAL A 152 -8.89 33.69 17.79
C VAL A 152 -7.39 33.45 17.72
N ALA A 153 -6.86 33.29 16.51
CA ALA A 153 -5.47 32.92 16.32
C ALA A 153 -4.61 33.95 17.05
N ALA A 154 -3.93 33.52 18.12
CA ALA A 154 -2.92 34.36 18.74
C ALA A 154 -1.94 34.78 17.63
N PRO A 155 -1.51 36.05 17.59
CA PRO A 155 -0.52 36.48 16.62
C PRO A 155 0.67 35.52 16.72
N ARG A 156 1.00 34.88 15.59
CA ARG A 156 2.14 33.96 15.54
C ARG A 156 3.35 34.74 16.05
N PRO A 157 4.06 34.25 17.08
CA PRO A 157 5.28 34.91 17.52
C PRO A 157 6.18 35.08 16.30
N ASN A 158 6.70 36.29 16.11
CA ASN A 158 7.72 36.54 15.10
C ASN A 158 9.00 35.86 15.60
N ILE A 159 9.15 34.56 15.28
CA ILE A 159 10.37 33.81 15.56
C ILE A 159 11.39 34.28 14.52
N PRO A 160 12.47 34.99 14.92
CA PRO A 160 13.52 35.35 14.00
C PRO A 160 14.07 34.07 13.38
N LEU A 161 14.05 33.98 12.05
CA LEU A 161 14.72 32.91 11.32
C LEU A 161 16.22 33.21 11.34
N GLU A 162 16.88 32.90 12.46
CA GLU A 162 18.32 32.76 12.43
C GLU A 162 18.66 31.59 11.49
N PRO A 163 19.60 31.77 10.55
CA PRO A 163 20.10 30.65 9.76
C PRO A 163 20.57 29.58 10.73
N GLN A 164 19.92 28.42 10.74
CA GLN A 164 20.40 27.30 11.53
C GLN A 164 21.78 26.94 10.99
N GLN A 165 22.81 27.28 11.76
CA GLN A 165 24.18 26.91 11.45
C GLN A 165 24.27 25.39 11.62
N PHE A 166 24.34 24.67 10.50
CA PHE A 166 24.60 23.23 10.51
C PHE A 166 26.08 23.02 10.79
N GLU A 167 26.41 22.82 12.07
CA GLU A 167 27.74 22.37 12.46
C GLU A 167 28.00 20.98 11.86
N PRO A 168 29.17 20.72 11.27
CA PRO A 168 29.53 19.41 10.79
C PRO A 168 29.52 18.43 11.98
N VAL A 169 28.75 17.34 11.85
CA VAL A 169 28.55 16.42 12.97
C VAL A 169 29.79 15.56 13.16
N THR A 170 30.70 16.02 14.02
CA THR A 170 31.88 15.30 14.48
C THR A 170 31.78 15.13 16.00
N GLY A 171 31.18 14.03 16.45
CA GLY A 171 31.01 13.75 17.88
C GLY A 171 30.38 12.40 18.17
N GLN A 172 30.39 12.01 19.44
CA GLN A 172 29.64 10.86 19.97
C GLN A 172 28.20 11.26 20.33
N ASP A 173 27.54 11.98 19.45
CA ASP A 173 26.24 12.60 19.70
C ASP A 173 25.08 11.60 19.68
N LEU A 174 25.32 10.35 19.27
CA LEU A 174 24.37 9.24 19.34
C LEU A 174 24.56 8.34 20.56
N LEU A 175 25.39 8.72 21.54
CA LEU A 175 25.52 7.97 22.79
C LEU A 175 24.14 7.74 23.44
N GLY A 176 23.92 6.51 23.92
CA GLY A 176 22.67 6.08 24.54
C GLY A 176 21.53 5.79 23.55
N HIS A 177 21.73 5.96 22.24
CA HIS A 177 20.74 5.59 21.22
C HIS A 177 21.01 4.19 20.68
N THR A 178 19.99 3.33 20.72
CA THR A 178 20.03 2.03 20.04
C THR A 178 19.43 2.15 18.64
N VAL A 179 20.17 1.73 17.61
CA VAL A 179 19.75 1.86 16.21
C VAL A 179 19.78 0.50 15.51
N LEU A 180 18.65 0.08 14.93
CA LEU A 180 18.57 -1.11 14.08
C LEU A 180 18.84 -0.76 12.62
N VAL A 181 19.83 -1.40 11.99
CA VAL A 181 20.08 -1.29 10.55
C VAL A 181 19.78 -2.64 9.88
N ALA A 182 18.67 -2.68 9.13
CA ALA A 182 18.32 -3.82 8.28
C ALA A 182 19.05 -3.73 6.92
N GLY A 183 19.57 -4.86 6.43
CA GLY A 183 20.40 -4.89 5.22
C GLY A 183 21.86 -4.48 5.45
N ALA A 184 22.37 -4.65 6.67
CA ALA A 184 23.69 -4.15 7.07
C ALA A 184 24.89 -5.05 6.64
N SER A 185 24.67 -6.11 5.86
CA SER A 185 25.74 -7.07 5.52
C SER A 185 26.87 -6.49 4.66
N SER A 186 26.56 -5.54 3.78
CA SER A 186 27.53 -5.04 2.79
C SER A 186 27.14 -3.69 2.22
N GLY A 187 28.09 -3.04 1.53
CA GLY A 187 27.86 -1.81 0.79
C GLY A 187 27.33 -0.68 1.69
N ILE A 188 26.28 0.00 1.21
CA ILE A 188 25.72 1.21 1.84
C ILE A 188 25.18 0.91 3.25
N GLY A 189 24.49 -0.22 3.46
CA GLY A 189 23.95 -0.58 4.77
C GLY A 189 25.04 -0.80 5.83
N ARG A 190 26.15 -1.45 5.44
CA ARG A 190 27.32 -1.63 6.32
C ARG A 190 28.00 -0.29 6.61
N ALA A 191 28.19 0.55 5.59
CA ALA A 191 28.81 1.86 5.76
C ALA A 191 27.99 2.76 6.69
N ALA A 192 26.66 2.76 6.56
CA ALA A 192 25.75 3.48 7.44
C ALA A 192 25.84 2.98 8.88
N ALA A 193 25.83 1.66 9.11
CA ALA A 193 25.99 1.08 10.44
C ALA A 193 27.32 1.48 11.11
N LEU A 194 28.42 1.43 10.36
CA LEU A 194 29.73 1.86 10.86
C LEU A 194 29.78 3.36 11.17
N HIS A 195 29.15 4.19 10.35
CA HIS A 195 29.06 5.62 10.60
C HIS A 195 28.27 5.94 11.87
N LEU A 196 27.13 5.26 12.08
CA LEU A 196 26.32 5.40 13.30
C LEU A 196 27.06 4.94 14.55
N ALA A 197 27.76 3.80 14.47
CA ALA A 197 28.60 3.31 15.57
C ALA A 197 29.77 4.27 15.88
N GLY A 198 30.40 4.85 14.85
CA GLY A 198 31.44 5.86 15.01
C GLY A 198 30.97 7.13 15.75
N ARG A 199 29.66 7.41 15.72
CA ARG A 199 29.00 8.49 16.46
C ARG A 199 28.43 8.07 17.82
N GLY A 200 28.77 6.87 18.29
CA GLY A 200 28.44 6.40 19.64
C GLY A 200 27.10 5.68 19.79
N ALA A 201 26.39 5.38 18.69
CA ALA A 201 25.17 4.59 18.76
C ALA A 201 25.45 3.11 19.07
N ASP A 202 24.57 2.48 19.83
CA ASP A 202 24.50 1.02 19.98
C ASP A 202 23.77 0.43 18.77
N VAL A 203 24.54 -0.08 17.79
CA VAL A 203 23.98 -0.52 16.52
C VAL A 203 23.63 -2.01 16.53
N VAL A 204 22.35 -2.33 16.34
CA VAL A 204 21.86 -3.69 16.09
C VAL A 204 21.87 -3.94 14.58
N LEU A 205 22.55 -5.00 14.13
CA LEU A 205 22.67 -5.34 12.72
C LEU A 205 21.71 -6.48 12.37
N ALA A 206 20.84 -6.26 11.39
CA ALA A 206 20.01 -7.32 10.82
C ALA A 206 20.37 -7.51 9.34
N ALA A 207 20.85 -8.71 8.98
CA ALA A 207 21.14 -9.06 7.60
C ALA A 207 20.85 -10.54 7.31
N ARG A 208 20.51 -10.85 6.05
CA ARG A 208 20.19 -12.21 5.61
C ARG A 208 21.42 -13.08 5.31
N ARG A 209 22.58 -12.44 5.12
CA ARG A 209 23.86 -13.09 4.84
C ARG A 209 24.84 -12.63 5.91
N THR A 210 25.08 -13.49 6.89
CA THR A 210 26.08 -13.31 7.96
C THR A 210 27.47 -13.64 7.45
#